data_AF-A0A7K2TG64-F1
#
_entry.id   AF-A0A7K2TG64-F1
#
_cell.length_a   1.000
_cell.length_b   1.000
_cell.length_c   1.000
_cell.angle_alpha   90.00
_cell.angle_beta   90.00
_cell.angle_gamma   90.00
#
_symmetry.space_group_name_H-M   'P 1'
#
loop_
_entity.id
_entity.type
_entity.pdbx_description
1 polymer ?
#
loop_
_entity_poly.entity_id
_entity_poly.type
_entity_poly.pdbx_seq_one_letter_code
_entity_poly.pdbx_strand_id
1 'polypeptide(L)'
;MSTTPHNNPELRALRDRVTAPSSIALPAAGNGLSWKPVTASDIGPILDLKRAAGEIDHPRSLVMRDELEEEQRTNGHCVAARSATSQPSAYGGTRGDRDWPAQC
;
A
#
# COMPACT_ATOMS: atom_id res chain seq x y z
N MET A 1 -22.16 7.07 46.74
CA MET A 1 -22.79 6.84 45.43
C MET A 1 -21.68 6.67 44.42
N SER A 2 -21.41 5.43 44.02
CA SER A 2 -20.27 5.09 43.16
C SER A 2 -20.66 5.24 41.69
N THR A 3 -20.12 6.23 41.01
CA THR A 3 -20.21 6.38 39.56
C THR A 3 -19.12 5.55 38.91
N THR A 4 -19.47 4.44 38.28
CA THR A 4 -18.53 3.59 37.51
C THR A 4 -18.22 4.25 36.16
N PRO A 5 -16.97 4.63 35.83
CA PRO A 5 -16.65 5.27 34.56
C PRO A 5 -16.05 4.25 33.58
N HIS A 6 -16.83 3.30 33.04
CA HIS A 6 -16.26 2.24 32.17
C HIS A 6 -16.88 2.11 30.78
N ASN A 7 -17.67 3.08 30.32
CA ASN A 7 -18.26 3.04 28.97
C ASN A 7 -17.97 4.32 28.17
N ASN A 8 -16.70 4.75 28.10
CA ASN A 8 -16.33 5.73 27.08
C ASN A 8 -16.02 4.98 25.77
N PRO A 9 -16.85 5.09 24.72
CA PRO A 9 -16.61 4.41 23.46
C PRO A 9 -15.26 4.80 22.85
N GLU A 10 -14.74 6.01 23.10
CA GLU A 10 -13.44 6.49 22.62
C GLU A 10 -12.24 5.68 23.15
N LEU A 11 -12.40 5.00 24.28
CA LEU A 11 -11.34 4.18 24.90
C LEU A 11 -11.25 2.75 24.33
N ARG A 12 -12.16 2.35 23.42
CA ARG A 12 -12.11 1.03 22.77
C ARG A 12 -11.06 0.99 21.65
N ALA A 13 -10.52 -0.19 21.38
CA ALA A 13 -9.56 -0.37 20.30
C ALA A 13 -10.19 0.03 18.96
N LEU A 14 -9.42 0.62 18.04
CA LEU A 14 -9.93 1.13 16.76
C LEU A 14 -10.66 0.05 15.96
N ARG A 15 -10.15 -1.20 16.02
CA ARG A 15 -10.74 -2.39 15.38
C ARG A 15 -12.18 -2.70 15.83
N ASP A 16 -12.54 -2.29 17.05
CA ASP A 16 -13.87 -2.52 17.62
C ASP A 16 -14.85 -1.38 17.30
N ARG A 17 -14.32 -0.28 16.73
CA ARG A 17 -15.07 0.94 16.42
C ARG A 17 -15.26 1.16 14.93
N VAL A 18 -14.30 0.73 14.13
CA VAL A 18 -14.26 0.97 12.69
C VAL A 18 -14.25 -0.37 11.97
N THR A 19 -15.35 -0.66 11.28
CA THR A 19 -15.42 -1.81 10.36
C THR A 19 -14.70 -1.44 9.08
N ALA A 20 -13.68 -2.22 8.72
CA ALA A 20 -12.99 -2.04 7.45
C ALA A 20 -13.97 -2.34 6.29
N PRO A 21 -14.03 -1.47 5.27
CA PRO A 21 -14.85 -1.74 4.09
C PRO A 21 -14.35 -2.99 3.37
N SER A 22 -15.28 -3.81 2.87
CA SER A 22 -14.96 -5.07 2.18
C SER A 22 -14.34 -4.87 0.79
N SER A 23 -14.42 -3.65 0.26
CA SER A 23 -13.77 -3.27 -1.00
C SER A 23 -13.38 -1.79 -0.96
N ILE A 24 -12.33 -1.46 -1.71
CA ILE A 24 -11.87 -0.08 -1.92
C ILE A 24 -11.95 0.18 -3.42
N ALA A 25 -12.60 1.28 -3.81
CA ALA A 25 -12.60 1.72 -5.19
C ALA A 25 -11.19 2.19 -5.56
N LEU A 26 -10.61 1.60 -6.62
CA LEU A 26 -9.33 2.06 -7.13
C LEU A 26 -9.50 3.42 -7.83
N PRO A 27 -8.56 4.36 -7.65
CA PRO A 27 -8.61 5.63 -8.36
C PRO A 27 -8.55 5.38 -9.87
N ALA A 28 -9.10 6.28 -10.67
CA ALA A 28 -8.96 6.17 -12.13
C ALA A 28 -7.46 6.20 -12.50
N ALA A 29 -7.00 5.20 -13.25
CA ALA A 29 -5.71 5.25 -13.87
C ALA A 29 -5.79 6.22 -15.08
N GLY A 30 -4.82 7.12 -15.23
CA GLY A 30 -4.77 8.03 -16.39
C GLY A 30 -4.75 7.28 -17.73
N ASN A 31 -4.93 8.01 -18.84
CA ASN A 31 -5.01 7.40 -20.18
C ASN A 31 -3.83 6.46 -20.46
N GLY A 32 -4.14 5.20 -20.82
CA GLY A 32 -3.15 4.18 -21.16
C GLY A 32 -2.56 3.42 -19.97
N LEU A 33 -3.04 3.69 -18.74
CA LEU A 33 -2.67 2.95 -17.54
C LEU A 33 -3.85 2.11 -17.03
N SER A 34 -3.55 0.95 -16.47
CA SER A 34 -4.52 0.15 -15.72
C SER A 34 -3.95 -0.27 -14.38
N TRP A 35 -4.78 -0.20 -13.34
CA TRP A 35 -4.45 -0.77 -12.04
C TRP A 35 -4.70 -2.27 -12.07
N LYS A 36 -3.75 -3.02 -11.51
CA LYS A 36 -3.93 -4.44 -11.25
C LYS A 36 -3.39 -4.83 -9.87
N PRO A 37 -3.92 -5.89 -9.24
CA PRO A 37 -3.30 -6.49 -8.07
C PRO A 37 -1.87 -6.92 -8.37
N VAL A 38 -0.97 -6.68 -7.42
CA VAL A 38 0.43 -7.10 -7.51
C VAL A 38 0.53 -8.58 -7.18
N THR A 39 1.18 -9.35 -8.05
CA THR A 39 1.49 -10.76 -7.80
C THR A 39 2.99 -10.96 -7.57
N ALA A 40 3.40 -12.15 -7.14
CA ALA A 40 4.82 -12.45 -6.90
C ALA A 40 5.70 -12.26 -8.15
N SER A 41 5.13 -12.39 -9.36
CA SER A 41 5.86 -12.15 -10.61
C SER A 41 6.13 -10.66 -10.88
N ASP A 42 5.44 -9.75 -10.20
CA ASP A 42 5.65 -8.31 -10.34
C ASP A 42 6.79 -7.78 -9.45
N ILE A 43 7.30 -8.57 -8.49
CA ILE A 43 8.31 -8.14 -7.50
C ILE A 43 9.59 -7.65 -8.18
N GLY A 44 10.10 -8.39 -9.18
CA GLY A 44 11.32 -8.00 -9.90
C GLY A 44 11.18 -6.62 -10.55
N PRO A 45 10.18 -6.42 -11.43
CA PRO A 45 9.92 -5.12 -12.04
C PRO A 45 9.68 -3.98 -11.03
N ILE A 46 9.03 -4.25 -9.89
CA ILE A 46 8.81 -3.24 -8.83
C ILE A 46 10.12 -2.88 -8.12
N LEU A 47 10.98 -3.87 -7.85
CA LEU A 47 12.30 -3.65 -7.25
C LEU A 47 13.18 -2.77 -8.14
N ASP A 48 13.18 -3.05 -9.45
CA ASP A 48 13.92 -2.25 -10.43
C ASP A 48 13.42 -0.79 -10.44
N LEU A 49 12.10 -0.59 -10.42
CA LEU A 49 11.49 0.74 -10.33
C LEU A 49 11.86 1.46 -9.02
N LYS A 50 11.73 0.79 -7.86
CA LYS A 50 12.06 1.37 -6.54
C LYS A 50 13.54 1.77 -6.47
N ARG A 51 14.45 0.98 -7.07
CA ARG A 51 15.88 1.29 -7.13
C ARG A 51 16.18 2.49 -8.03
N ALA A 52 15.61 2.53 -9.23
CA ALA A 52 15.79 3.65 -10.15
C ALA A 52 15.30 4.98 -9.54
N ALA A 53 14.15 4.95 -8.84
CA ALA A 53 13.68 6.12 -8.09
C ALA A 53 14.58 6.45 -6.89
N GLY A 54 15.02 5.43 -6.16
CA GLY A 54 15.88 5.56 -4.98
C GLY A 54 17.24 6.17 -5.26
N GLU A 55 17.82 5.99 -6.45
CA GLU A 55 19.07 6.65 -6.84
C GLU A 55 19.00 8.18 -6.75
N ILE A 56 17.81 8.76 -6.99
CA ILE A 56 17.58 10.21 -6.93
C ILE A 56 17.03 10.61 -5.56
N ASP A 57 15.97 9.95 -5.11
CA ASP A 57 15.21 10.39 -3.94
C ASP A 57 15.91 10.03 -2.61
N HIS A 58 16.57 8.86 -2.57
CA HIS A 58 17.15 8.29 -1.35
C HIS A 58 18.44 7.50 -1.63
N PRO A 59 19.52 8.15 -2.11
CA PRO A 59 20.72 7.48 -2.65
C PRO A 59 21.49 6.59 -1.64
N ARG A 60 21.16 6.70 -0.35
CA ARG A 60 21.77 5.93 0.75
C ARG A 60 20.89 4.79 1.26
N SER A 61 19.67 4.66 0.74
CA SER A 61 18.73 3.62 1.13
C SER A 61 18.59 2.64 -0.02
N LEU A 62 18.81 1.36 0.26
CA LEU A 62 18.61 0.29 -0.70
C LEU A 62 17.38 -0.51 -0.26
N VAL A 63 16.40 -0.58 -1.14
CA VAL A 63 15.27 -1.49 -0.98
C VAL A 63 15.76 -2.90 -1.31
N MET A 64 15.56 -3.81 -0.36
CA MET A 64 15.94 -5.21 -0.51
C MET A 64 14.76 -6.05 -1.01
N ARG A 65 15.07 -7.17 -1.66
CA ARG A 65 14.05 -8.02 -2.27
C ARG A 65 13.17 -8.71 -1.23
N ASP A 66 13.79 -9.19 -0.17
CA ASP A 66 13.14 -9.84 0.97
C ASP A 66 12.18 -8.91 1.70
N GLU A 67 12.55 -7.62 1.80
CA GLU A 67 11.66 -6.57 2.32
C GLU A 67 10.37 -6.46 1.48
N LEU A 68 10.50 -6.36 0.15
CA LEU A 68 9.35 -6.34 -0.77
C LEU A 68 8.50 -7.62 -0.74
N GLU A 69 9.14 -8.79 -0.60
CA GLU A 69 8.45 -10.07 -0.47
C GLU A 69 7.65 -10.16 0.85
N GLU A 70 8.18 -9.58 1.93
CA GLU A 70 7.48 -9.47 3.22
C GLU A 70 6.32 -8.48 3.17
N GLU A 71 6.53 -7.31 2.56
CA GLU A 71 5.50 -6.29 2.33
C GLU A 71 4.30 -6.89 1.59
N GLN A 72 4.53 -7.65 0.51
CA GLN A 72 3.46 -8.30 -0.23
C GLN A 72 2.70 -9.34 0.62
N ARG A 73 3.42 -10.10 1.45
CA ARG A 73 2.82 -11.16 2.27
C ARG A 73 1.96 -10.59 3.39
N THR A 74 2.38 -9.48 3.99
CA THR A 74 1.73 -8.87 5.15
C THR A 74 0.62 -7.88 4.78
N ASN A 75 0.77 -7.16 3.65
CA ASN A 75 -0.11 -6.06 3.26
C ASN A 75 -0.83 -6.32 1.93
N GLY A 76 -1.45 -7.49 1.75
CA GLY A 76 -2.03 -8.05 0.51
C GLY A 76 -3.02 -7.20 -0.35
N HIS A 77 -3.07 -5.89 -0.18
CA HIS A 77 -3.80 -4.90 -0.98
C HIS A 77 -2.86 -4.01 -1.83
N CYS A 78 -1.75 -4.57 -2.33
CA CYS A 78 -0.84 -3.84 -3.22
C CYS A 78 -1.36 -3.83 -4.66
N VAL A 79 -1.34 -2.66 -5.30
CA VAL A 79 -1.67 -2.49 -6.72
C VAL A 79 -0.52 -1.82 -7.46
N ALA A 80 -0.33 -2.21 -8.73
CA ALA A 80 0.63 -1.57 -9.62
C ALA A 80 -0.12 -1.00 -10.83
N ALA A 81 0.27 0.20 -11.25
CA ALA A 81 -0.15 0.75 -12.54
C ALA A 81 0.78 0.21 -13.62
N ARG A 82 0.18 -0.43 -14.63
CA ARG A 82 0.90 -0.83 -15.84
C ARG A 82 0.47 0.03 -17.01
N SER A 83 1.44 0.39 -17.84
CA SER A 83 1.18 0.89 -19.19
C SER A 83 1.00 -0.27 -20.17
N ALA A 84 0.48 0.04 -21.35
CA ALA A 84 0.35 -0.91 -22.46
C ALA A 84 1.70 -1.58 -22.87
N THR A 85 2.85 -1.01 -22.49
CA THR A 85 4.19 -1.54 -22.80
C THR A 85 4.70 -2.58 -21.79
N SER A 86 3.85 -3.08 -20.88
CA SER A 86 4.14 -4.17 -19.92
C SER A 86 5.13 -3.87 -18.80
N GLN A 87 5.70 -2.66 -18.72
CA GLN A 87 6.48 -2.23 -17.56
C GLN A 87 5.58 -1.51 -16.53
N PRO A 88 5.81 -1.73 -15.22
CA PRO A 88 5.13 -0.95 -14.19
C PRO A 88 5.59 0.50 -14.27
N SER A 89 4.63 1.41 -14.33
CA SER A 89 4.89 2.86 -14.36
C SER A 89 4.70 3.51 -13.00
N ALA A 90 3.96 2.86 -12.08
CA ALA A 90 3.82 3.28 -10.70
C ALA A 90 3.43 2.09 -9.80
N TYR A 91 3.76 2.20 -8.51
CA TYR A 91 3.47 1.22 -7.46
C TYR A 91 2.91 1.94 -6.24
N GLY A 92 1.83 1.41 -5.64
CA GLY A 92 1.24 2.01 -4.44
C GLY A 92 0.19 1.11 -3.77
N GLY A 93 -0.05 1.37 -2.49
CA GLY A 93 -1.10 0.69 -1.71
C GLY A 93 -1.96 1.69 -0.95
N THR A 94 -3.15 1.26 -0.53
CA THR A 94 -4.01 2.06 0.34
C THR A 94 -3.79 1.66 1.79
N ARG A 95 -3.15 2.51 2.58
CA ARG A 95 -3.15 2.41 4.06
C ARG A 95 -4.19 3.40 4.56
N GLY A 96 -5.20 2.92 5.29
CA GLY A 96 -6.47 3.61 5.56
C GLY A 96 -6.44 4.93 6.34
N ASP A 97 -5.33 5.67 6.38
CA ASP A 97 -5.19 6.91 7.16
C ASP A 97 -4.35 8.03 6.47
N ARG A 98 -3.91 7.93 5.20
CA ARG A 98 -3.15 9.01 4.54
C ARG A 98 -3.42 9.16 3.03
N ASP A 99 -3.59 10.42 2.60
CA ASP A 99 -3.75 10.91 1.20
C ASP A 99 -2.44 10.89 0.37
N TRP A 100 -1.46 10.08 0.74
CA TRP A 100 -0.17 9.97 0.04
C TRP A 100 0.07 8.52 -0.37
N PRO A 101 0.74 8.20 -1.50
CA PRO A 101 1.04 6.82 -1.86
C PRO A 101 1.79 6.16 -0.70
N ALA A 102 1.09 5.29 0.03
CA ALA A 102 1.72 4.39 0.96
C ALA A 102 2.54 3.44 0.11
N GLN A 103 3.84 3.42 0.39
CA GLN A 103 4.65 2.27 0.02
C GLN A 103 3.97 1.09 0.71
N CYS A 104 3.43 0.18 -0.10
CA CYS A 104 3.61 -1.21 0.26
C CYS A 104 5.10 -1.36 0.55
#